data_AF-A0A497J7J4-F1
#
_entry.id   AF-A0A497J7J4-F1
#
_cell.length_a   1.000
_cell.length_b   1.000
_cell.length_c   1.000
_cell.angle_alpha   90.00
_cell.angle_beta   90.00
_cell.angle_gamma   90.00
#
_symmetry.space_group_name_H-M   'P 1'
#
loop_
_entity.id
_entity.type
_entity.pdbx_description
1 polymer ?
#
loop_
_entity_poly.entity_id
_entity_poly.type
_entity_poly.pdbx_seq_one_letter_code
_entity_poly.pdbx_strand_id
1 'polypeptide(L)' 'DRITVAWEGREARAAEVSPERTFPFDVNMEATLRVEGEQLAAGPHQISLTVVTKEVGELTIPIADSI' A
#
# COMPACT_ATOMS: atom_id res chain seq x y z
N ASP A 1 7.62 6.54 -10.26
CA ASP A 1 6.88 5.91 -9.15
C ASP A 1 5.54 5.39 -9.62
N ARG A 2 5.37 4.07 -9.57
CA ARG A 2 4.21 3.36 -10.14
C ARG A 2 3.29 2.78 -9.06
N ILE A 3 3.32 3.40 -7.88
CA ILE A 3 2.45 3.06 -6.76
C ILE A 3 1.50 4.23 -6.52
N THR A 4 0.20 3.98 -6.64
CA THR A 4 -0.85 4.94 -6.33
C THR A 4 -1.76 4.41 -5.24
N VAL A 5 -2.26 5.32 -4.41
CA VAL A 5 -3.26 5.06 -3.39
C VAL A 5 -4.51 5.84 -3.77
N ALA A 6 -5.65 5.16 -3.90
CA ALA A 6 -6.93 5.76 -4.21
C ALA A 6 -7.95 5.51 -3.09
N TRP A 7 -8.75 6.52 -2.76
CA TRP A 7 -9.76 6.46 -1.70
C TRP A 7 -10.81 7.55 -1.89
N GLU A 8 -12.08 7.26 -1.63
CA GLU A 8 -13.16 8.28 -1.66
C GLU A 8 -13.15 9.21 -2.89
N GLY A 9 -12.72 8.72 -4.07
CA GLY A 9 -12.59 9.51 -5.29
C GLY A 9 -11.33 10.40 -5.39
N ARG A 10 -10.41 10.31 -4.44
CA ARG A 10 -9.08 10.95 -4.43
C ARG A 10 -8.01 9.93 -4.82
N GLU A 11 -6.89 10.44 -5.33
CA GLU A 11 -5.70 9.65 -5.67
C GLU A 11 -4.43 10.39 -5.24
N ALA A 12 -3.45 9.66 -4.72
CA ALA A 12 -2.12 10.16 -4.40
C ALA A 12 -1.05 9.17 -4.89
N ARG A 13 0.10 9.69 -5.31
CA ARG A 13 1.28 8.87 -5.59
C ARG A 13 1.96 8.54 -4.27
N ALA A 14 2.37 7.28 -4.08
CA ALA A 14 3.05 6.87 -2.84
C ALA A 14 4.32 7.69 -2.57
N ALA A 15 5.04 8.12 -3.61
CA ALA A 15 6.22 8.98 -3.50
C ALA A 15 5.94 10.39 -2.96
N GLU A 16 4.68 10.82 -2.94
CA GLU A 16 4.28 12.09 -2.35
C GLU A 16 3.95 11.98 -0.86
N VAL A 17 3.91 10.75 -0.32
CA VAL A 17 3.62 10.48 1.09
C VAL A 17 4.94 10.52 1.88
N SER A 18 4.99 11.38 2.88
CA SER A 18 6.13 11.51 3.80
C SER A 18 5.64 11.77 5.22
N PRO A 19 6.52 11.74 6.24
CA PRO A 19 6.16 12.15 7.60
C PRO A 19 5.62 13.59 7.67
N GLU A 20 6.05 14.48 6.78
CA GLU A 20 5.61 15.88 6.70
C GLU A 20 4.36 16.07 5.83
N ARG A 21 4.07 15.11 4.93
CA ARG A 21 2.90 15.10 4.05
C ARG A 21 2.25 13.72 4.12
N THR A 22 1.51 13.50 5.22
CA THR A 22 0.88 12.23 5.49
C THR A 22 -0.37 12.02 4.65
N PHE A 23 -0.66 10.75 4.38
CA PHE A 23 -1.94 10.30 3.86
C PHE A 23 -2.95 10.21 5.01
N PRO A 24 -4.11 10.89 4.94
CA PRO A 24 -5.13 10.74 5.98
C PRO A 24 -5.74 9.33 5.87
N PHE A 25 -5.63 8.54 6.93
CA PHE A 25 -6.23 7.22 7.04
C PHE A 25 -7.27 7.25 8.17
N ASP A 26 -8.49 7.67 7.83
CA ASP A 26 -9.56 7.84 8.80
C ASP A 26 -10.13 6.48 9.27
N VAL A 27 -10.86 6.49 10.39
CA VAL A 27 -11.51 5.27 10.91
C VAL A 27 -12.57 4.79 9.92
N ASN A 28 -12.57 3.47 9.65
CA ASN A 28 -13.45 2.81 8.66
C ASN A 28 -13.21 3.24 7.21
N MET A 29 -12.06 3.85 6.92
CA MET A 29 -11.69 4.20 5.56
C MET A 29 -11.24 2.96 4.78
N GLU A 30 -11.68 2.88 3.52
CA GLU A 30 -11.18 1.90 2.54
C GLU A 30 -10.27 2.61 1.55
N ALA A 31 -9.09 2.03 1.31
CA ALA A 31 -8.13 2.53 0.32
C ALA A 31 -7.70 1.39 -0.61
N THR A 32 -7.56 1.70 -1.90
CA THR A 32 -7.02 0.80 -2.91
C THR A 32 -5.58 1.19 -3.21
N LEU A 33 -4.65 0.27 -2.96
CA LEU A 33 -3.26 0.38 -3.41
C LEU A 33 -3.12 -0.26 -4.80
N ARG A 34 -2.59 0.48 -5.77
CA ARG A 34 -2.24 -0.03 -7.09
C ARG A 34 -0.73 -0.02 -7.24
N VAL A 35 -0.16 -1.19 -7.50
CA VAL A 35 1.27 -1.38 -7.73
C VAL A 35 1.44 -1.93 -9.13
N GLU A 36 2.10 -1.16 -10.01
CA GLU A 36 2.52 -1.70 -11.30
C GLU A 36 3.79 -2.54 -11.08
N GLY A 37 3.66 -3.84 -11.20
CA GLY A 37 4.77 -4.79 -11.12
C GLY A 37 5.15 -5.37 -12.48
N GLU A 38 6.36 -5.90 -12.57
CA GLU A 38 6.72 -6.82 -13.66
C GLU A 38 6.18 -8.22 -13.36
N GLN A 39 5.93 -9.00 -14.40
CA GLN A 39 5.52 -10.39 -14.23
C GLN A 39 6.65 -11.18 -13.54
N LEU A 40 6.33 -11.79 -12.41
CA LEU A 40 7.26 -12.67 -11.70
C LEU A 40 7.41 -13.99 -12.44
N ALA A 41 8.55 -14.66 -12.24
CA ALA A 41 8.74 -16.03 -12.71
C ALA A 41 7.70 -16.96 -12.06
N ALA A 42 7.38 -18.08 -12.69
CA ALA A 42 6.45 -19.05 -12.10
C ALA A 42 6.97 -19.60 -10.76
N GLY A 43 6.09 -19.79 -9.79
CA GLY A 43 6.43 -20.30 -8.46
C GLY A 43 5.77 -19.56 -7.29
N PRO A 44 6.11 -19.95 -6.05
CA PRO A 44 5.60 -19.33 -4.84
C PRO A 44 6.26 -17.97 -4.58
N HIS A 45 5.44 -16.99 -4.21
CA HIS A 45 5.85 -15.63 -3.88
C HIS A 45 5.27 -15.19 -2.54
N GLN A 46 6.01 -14.31 -1.88
CA GLN A 46 5.56 -13.63 -0.68
C GLN A 46 5.62 -12.12 -0.91
N ILE A 47 4.48 -11.46 -0.72
CA ILE A 47 4.33 -10.01 -0.78
C ILE A 47 4.04 -9.53 0.64
N SER A 48 4.77 -8.52 1.10
CA SER A 48 4.52 -7.89 2.41
C SER A 48 4.02 -6.48 2.19
N LEU A 49 2.81 -6.19 2.68
CA LEU A 49 2.31 -4.83 2.75
C LEU A 49 2.56 -4.28 4.16
N THR A 50 3.44 -3.29 4.26
CA THR A 50 3.73 -2.60 5.52
C THR A 50 3.08 -1.22 5.50
N VAL A 51 2.23 -0.97 6.50
CA VAL A 51 1.56 0.32 6.71
C VAL A 51 1.99 0.86 8.07
N VAL A 52 2.50 2.08 8.10
CA VAL A 52 2.88 2.75 9.35
C VAL A 52 1.81 3.77 9.69
N THR A 53 1.11 3.54 10.81
CA THR A 53 0.10 4.47 11.35
C THR A 53 0.65 5.17 12.58
N LYS A 54 0.16 6.37 12.87
CA LYS A 54 0.60 7.13 14.05
C LYS A 54 0.07 6.51 15.35
N GLU A 55 -1.13 5.96 15.30
CA GLU A 55 -1.88 5.49 16.46
C GLU A 55 -1.53 4.05 16.86
N VAL A 56 -1.33 3.16 15.88
CA VAL A 56 -1.11 1.72 16.09
C VAL A 56 0.33 1.31 15.78
N GLY A 57 1.12 2.20 15.15
CA GLY A 57 2.48 1.89 14.72
C GLY A 57 2.51 1.10 13.42
N GLU A 58 3.49 0.21 13.28
CA GLU A 58 3.68 -0.61 12.09
C GLU A 58 2.68 -1.79 12.04
N LEU A 59 1.92 -1.86 10.96
CA LEU A 59 1.07 -2.99 10.60
C LEU A 59 1.67 -3.69 9.39
N THR A 60 1.97 -4.98 9.52
CA THR A 60 2.48 -5.82 8.43
C THR A 60 1.47 -6.88 8.06
N ILE A 61 1.06 -6.89 6.80
CA ILE A 61 0.09 -7.83 6.22
C ILE A 61 0.84 -8.74 5.24
N PRO A 62 1.14 -10.00 5.62
CA PRO A 62 1.76 -10.96 4.72
C PRO A 62 0.74 -11.52 3.72
N ILE A 63 1.11 -11.54 2.45
CA ILE A 63 0.32 -12.09 1.35
C ILE A 63 1.16 -13.18 0.69
N ALA A 64 0.61 -14.39 0.59
CA ALA A 64 1.22 -15.48 -0.16
C ALA A 64 0.46 -15.63 -1.48
N ASP A 65 1.21 -15.78 -2.56
CA ASP A 65 0.65 -16.01 -3.89
C ASP A 65 1.52 -17.00 -4.68
N SER A 66 0.98 -17.56 -5.76
CA SER A 66 1.72 -18.39 -6.70
C SER A 66 1.23 -18.13 -8.12
N ILE A 67 2.18 -17.86 -9.02
CA ILE A 67 1.94 -17.76 -10.48
C ILE A 67 2.36 -19.06 -11.16
#